data_AF-A0AAV4XZS5-F1
#
_entry.id   AF-A0AAV4XZS5-F1
#
_cell.length_a   1.000
_cell.length_b   1.000
_cell.length_c   1.000
_cell.angle_alpha   90.00
_cell.angle_beta   90.00
_cell.angle_gamma   90.00
#
_symmetry.space_group_name_H-M   'P 1'
#
loop_
_entity.id
_entity.type
_entity.pdbx_description
1 polymer ?
#
loop_
_entity_poly.entity_id
_entity_poly.type
_entity_poly.pdbx_seq_one_letter_code
_entity_poly.pdbx_strand_id
1 'polypeptide(L)'
;MRQRNAESRRLSRASITGFMHAINTFCDKICEVCTKRCYQHQISRWIVDTKTAPYLPNELKQRNSSVVCNRCKTHLSSKKNIAPSKSYLNNLDPGSIPEVIAELSQAEQRVISRIIPFVKIIKLSGIFGQNCFRGQAVLFAQDVFEVTENLPNILPRTTNNAGIVITERLENINVTQQVLVCRQKVYNALYWLVANNPLYKDVTIDQNVAINEEDIIRVEKASVFKLL
;
A
#
# COMPACT_ATOMS: atom_id res chain seq x y z
N MET A 1 -12.47 16.33 38.45
CA MET A 1 -12.46 14.85 38.34
C MET A 1 -12.24 14.32 36.92
N ARG A 2 -12.91 14.84 35.87
CA ARG A 2 -12.72 14.39 34.47
C ARG A 2 -11.34 14.69 33.86
N GLN A 3 -10.68 15.77 34.27
CA GLN A 3 -9.34 16.17 33.75
C GLN A 3 -8.20 15.28 34.27
N ARG A 4 -8.17 14.92 35.57
CA ARG A 4 -7.20 13.97 36.14
C ARG A 4 -7.22 12.59 35.46
N ASN A 5 -8.41 12.13 35.03
CA ASN A 5 -8.55 10.87 34.27
C ASN A 5 -8.01 10.95 32.84
N ALA A 6 -7.99 12.13 32.21
CA ALA A 6 -7.41 12.30 30.87
C ALA A 6 -5.88 12.38 30.92
N GLU A 7 -5.34 13.01 31.96
CA GLU A 7 -3.91 13.14 32.20
C GLU A 7 -3.27 11.82 32.65
N SER A 8 -3.94 11.07 33.52
CA SER A 8 -3.51 9.70 33.90
C SER A 8 -3.59 8.71 32.73
N ARG A 9 -4.60 8.81 31.84
CA ARG A 9 -4.66 8.07 30.56
C ARG A 9 -3.61 8.52 29.53
N ARG A 10 -3.13 9.76 29.61
CA ARG A 10 -2.05 10.29 28.76
C ARG A 10 -0.69 9.78 29.22
N LEU A 11 -0.41 9.85 30.52
CA LEU A 11 0.84 9.34 31.11
C LEU A 11 0.95 7.82 30.97
N SER A 12 -0.17 7.07 31.04
CA SER A 12 -0.16 5.63 30.80
C SER A 12 0.10 5.25 29.32
N ARG A 13 -0.17 6.16 28.38
CA ARG A 13 0.07 5.96 26.93
C ARG A 13 1.46 6.41 26.47
N ALA A 14 2.14 7.22 27.27
CA ALA A 14 3.48 7.75 27.00
C ALA A 14 4.57 7.05 27.83
N SER A 15 4.30 5.85 28.36
CA SER A 15 5.36 5.04 28.95
C SER A 15 6.25 4.46 27.85
N ILE A 16 7.55 4.37 28.13
CA ILE A 16 8.50 3.70 27.22
C ILE A 16 8.00 2.29 26.91
N THR A 17 7.44 1.58 27.88
CA THR A 17 6.82 0.26 27.67
C THR A 17 5.64 0.29 26.69
N GLY A 18 4.76 1.29 26.79
CA GLY A 18 3.64 1.46 25.87
C GLY A 18 4.10 1.80 24.45
N PHE A 19 5.12 2.64 24.31
CA PHE A 19 5.76 2.92 23.04
C PHE A 19 6.42 1.67 22.44
N MET A 20 7.24 0.96 23.23
CA MET A 20 7.91 -0.28 22.81
C MET A 20 6.89 -1.35 22.42
N HIS A 21 5.79 -1.48 23.14
CA HIS A 21 4.69 -2.37 22.75
C HIS A 21 4.06 -1.92 21.42
N ALA A 22 3.78 -0.63 21.23
CA ALA A 22 3.17 -0.12 20.01
C ALA A 22 4.04 -0.30 18.76
N ILE A 23 5.35 -0.01 18.83
CA ILE A 23 6.26 -0.20 17.69
C ILE A 23 6.50 -1.67 17.37
N ASN A 24 6.36 -2.57 18.34
CA ASN A 24 6.47 -4.02 18.17
C ASN A 24 5.11 -4.70 17.95
N THR A 25 4.04 -3.92 17.77
CA THR A 25 2.74 -4.44 17.37
C THR A 25 2.63 -4.38 15.86
N PHE A 26 2.45 -5.54 15.23
CA PHE A 26 2.39 -5.66 13.77
C PHE A 26 0.98 -6.04 13.29
N CYS A 27 0.71 -5.78 12.01
CA CYS A 27 -0.50 -6.25 11.34
C CYS A 27 -0.24 -7.63 10.71
N ASP A 28 -0.14 -8.64 11.56
CA ASP A 28 0.22 -10.02 11.19
C ASP A 28 -1.01 -10.91 10.93
N LYS A 29 -2.20 -10.46 11.31
CA LYS A 29 -3.44 -11.22 11.11
C LYS A 29 -4.04 -10.94 9.74
N ILE A 30 -4.56 -11.97 9.08
CA ILE A 30 -5.15 -11.84 7.75
C ILE A 30 -6.65 -12.09 7.84
N CYS A 31 -7.44 -11.18 7.27
CA CYS A 31 -8.87 -11.39 7.11
C CYS A 31 -9.13 -12.43 6.03
N GLU A 32 -9.87 -13.50 6.34
CA GLU A 32 -10.16 -14.58 5.39
C GLU A 32 -11.08 -14.17 4.23
N VAL A 33 -11.73 -13.01 4.30
CA VAL A 33 -12.69 -12.55 3.27
C VAL A 33 -12.12 -11.46 2.37
N CYS A 34 -11.23 -10.61 2.90
CA CYS A 34 -10.67 -9.49 2.14
C CYS A 34 -9.15 -9.49 2.07
N THR A 35 -8.49 -10.55 2.59
CA THR A 35 -7.03 -10.76 2.63
C THR A 35 -6.21 -9.61 3.24
N LYS A 36 -6.88 -8.59 3.79
CA LYS A 36 -6.25 -7.45 4.45
C LYS A 36 -5.49 -7.89 5.70
N ARG A 37 -4.23 -7.47 5.78
CA ARG A 37 -3.43 -7.48 7.00
C ARG A 37 -4.02 -6.55 8.06
N CYS A 38 -4.26 -7.08 9.24
CA CYS A 38 -4.98 -6.45 10.34
C CYS A 38 -4.20 -6.63 11.64
N TYR A 39 -4.34 -5.67 12.54
CA TYR A 39 -3.91 -5.86 13.93
C TYR A 39 -4.86 -6.82 14.65
N GLN A 40 -4.39 -7.43 15.74
CA GLN A 40 -5.19 -8.34 16.57
C GLN A 40 -6.55 -7.77 16.99
N HIS A 41 -6.62 -6.48 17.34
CA HIS A 41 -7.86 -5.82 17.76
C HIS A 41 -8.84 -5.50 16.60
N GLN A 42 -8.40 -5.64 15.34
CA GLN A 42 -9.20 -5.35 14.16
C GLN A 42 -9.88 -6.59 13.58
N ILE A 43 -9.51 -7.77 14.05
CA ILE A 43 -10.09 -9.04 13.64
C ILE A 43 -11.03 -9.57 14.71
N SER A 44 -12.00 -10.37 14.28
CA SER A 44 -12.85 -11.14 15.17
C SER A 44 -13.32 -12.41 14.50
N ARG A 45 -13.72 -13.38 15.33
CA ARG A 45 -14.36 -14.59 14.86
C ARG A 45 -15.77 -14.25 14.37
N TRP A 46 -16.10 -14.72 13.18
CA TRP A 46 -17.44 -14.73 12.62
C TRP A 46 -17.88 -16.18 12.43
N ILE A 47 -19.07 -16.52 12.92
CA ILE A 47 -19.68 -17.83 12.71
C ILE A 47 -20.25 -17.81 11.30
N VAL A 48 -19.89 -18.82 10.51
CA VAL A 48 -20.31 -18.84 9.11
C VAL A 48 -21.80 -19.08 9.03
N ASP A 49 -22.51 -18.14 8.41
CA ASP A 49 -23.92 -18.23 8.11
C ASP A 49 -24.13 -18.23 6.59
N THR A 50 -24.38 -19.41 6.04
CA THR A 50 -24.56 -19.61 4.60
C THR A 50 -25.88 -19.02 4.08
N LYS A 51 -26.85 -18.71 4.95
CA LYS A 51 -28.13 -18.11 4.56
C LYS A 51 -27.96 -16.63 4.24
N THR A 52 -27.12 -15.92 5.02
CA THR A 52 -26.89 -14.48 4.86
C THR A 52 -25.77 -14.14 3.89
N ALA A 53 -24.92 -15.11 3.52
CA ALA A 53 -23.80 -14.90 2.62
C ALA A 53 -23.67 -16.00 1.53
N PRO A 54 -24.63 -16.08 0.59
CA PRO A 54 -24.66 -17.11 -0.44
C PRO A 54 -23.48 -17.02 -1.43
N TYR A 55 -22.91 -15.83 -1.60
CA TYR A 55 -21.76 -15.55 -2.47
C TYR A 55 -20.42 -16.07 -1.93
N LEU A 56 -20.37 -16.55 -0.68
CA LEU A 56 -19.13 -17.09 -0.14
C LEU A 56 -18.70 -18.33 -0.94
N PRO A 57 -17.39 -18.50 -1.18
CA PRO A 57 -16.89 -19.66 -1.89
C PRO A 57 -16.92 -20.88 -0.96
N ASN A 58 -16.85 -22.07 -1.54
CA ASN A 58 -17.11 -23.32 -0.84
C ASN A 58 -16.12 -23.56 0.32
N GLU A 59 -14.88 -23.11 0.17
CA GLU A 59 -13.82 -23.28 1.16
C GLU A 59 -14.13 -22.52 2.45
N LEU A 60 -14.85 -21.39 2.36
CA LEU A 60 -15.29 -20.62 3.53
C LEU A 60 -16.62 -21.13 4.08
N LYS A 61 -17.53 -21.61 3.21
CA LYS A 61 -18.83 -22.19 3.62
C LYS A 61 -18.68 -23.45 4.47
N GLN A 62 -17.65 -24.25 4.22
CA GLN A 62 -17.40 -25.50 4.95
C GLN A 62 -16.84 -25.28 6.36
N ARG A 63 -16.38 -24.06 6.69
CA ARG A 63 -15.83 -23.75 8.01
C ARG A 63 -16.94 -23.42 8.99
N ASN A 64 -16.78 -23.84 10.24
CA ASN A 64 -17.67 -23.42 11.33
C ASN A 64 -17.52 -21.92 11.66
N SER A 65 -16.31 -21.38 11.44
CA SER A 65 -16.00 -19.99 11.74
C SER A 65 -14.84 -19.48 10.90
N SER A 66 -14.87 -18.20 10.58
CA SER A 66 -13.78 -17.50 9.88
C SER A 66 -13.25 -16.31 10.68
N VAL A 67 -11.95 -16.06 10.54
CA VAL A 67 -11.31 -14.87 11.09
C VAL A 67 -11.48 -13.73 10.09
N VAL A 68 -12.21 -12.69 10.49
CA VAL A 68 -12.55 -11.58 9.60
C VAL A 68 -12.27 -10.23 10.25
N CYS A 69 -11.94 -9.22 9.44
CA CYS A 69 -11.83 -7.85 9.95
C CYS A 69 -13.22 -7.29 10.33
N ASN A 70 -13.25 -6.32 11.24
CA ASN A 70 -14.51 -5.72 11.74
C ASN A 70 -15.42 -5.19 10.61
N ARG A 71 -14.83 -4.68 9.52
CA ARG A 71 -15.60 -4.21 8.35
C ARG A 71 -16.26 -5.37 7.59
N CYS A 72 -15.54 -6.47 7.38
CA CYS A 72 -16.11 -7.66 6.74
C CYS A 72 -17.17 -8.31 7.63
N LYS A 73 -16.91 -8.43 8.94
CA LYS A 73 -17.90 -8.94 9.90
C LYS A 73 -19.21 -8.16 9.84
N THR A 74 -19.13 -6.83 9.91
CA THR A 74 -20.31 -5.96 9.83
C THR A 74 -21.07 -6.18 8.52
N HIS A 75 -20.36 -6.35 7.41
CA HIS A 75 -20.98 -6.63 6.12
C HIS A 75 -21.62 -8.02 6.04
N LEU A 76 -20.95 -9.06 6.52
CA LEU A 76 -21.45 -10.43 6.53
C LEU A 76 -22.66 -10.60 7.46
N SER A 77 -22.69 -9.83 8.56
CA SER A 77 -23.85 -9.77 9.46
C SER A 77 -24.99 -8.90 8.92
N SER A 78 -24.74 -8.07 7.90
CA SER A 78 -25.80 -7.39 7.18
C SER A 78 -26.35 -8.35 6.13
N LYS A 79 -27.68 -8.52 6.05
CA LYS A 79 -28.38 -9.47 5.16
C LYS A 79 -28.26 -9.12 3.66
N LYS A 80 -27.06 -8.76 3.21
CA LYS A 80 -26.75 -8.36 1.84
C LYS A 80 -26.36 -9.59 1.06
N ASN A 81 -26.88 -9.70 -0.16
CA ASN A 81 -26.60 -10.83 -1.06
C ASN A 81 -25.35 -10.61 -1.94
N ILE A 82 -24.53 -9.60 -1.63
CA ILE A 82 -23.32 -9.24 -2.38
C ILE A 82 -22.09 -9.32 -1.48
N ALA A 83 -20.94 -9.66 -2.06
CA ALA A 83 -19.69 -9.70 -1.32
C ALA A 83 -19.27 -8.31 -0.80
N PRO A 84 -18.57 -8.22 0.36
CA PRO A 84 -18.01 -6.97 0.83
C PRO A 84 -17.13 -6.34 -0.26
N SER A 85 -17.19 -5.02 -0.45
CA SER A 85 -16.52 -4.35 -1.58
C SER A 85 -15.02 -4.64 -1.71
N LYS A 86 -14.32 -4.90 -0.60
CA LYS A 86 -12.89 -5.23 -0.57
C LYS A 86 -12.60 -6.74 -0.54
N SER A 87 -13.60 -7.58 -0.76
CA SER A 87 -13.40 -9.03 -0.75
C SER A 87 -12.55 -9.47 -1.95
N TYR A 88 -11.73 -10.49 -1.77
CA TYR A 88 -10.97 -11.09 -2.87
C TYR A 88 -11.89 -11.63 -3.98
N LEU A 89 -13.15 -11.94 -3.63
CA LEU A 89 -14.23 -12.32 -4.54
C LEU A 89 -14.60 -11.23 -5.57
N ASN A 90 -14.25 -9.97 -5.32
CA ASN A 90 -14.54 -8.86 -6.23
C ASN A 90 -13.39 -8.62 -7.22
N ASN A 91 -12.80 -9.70 -7.75
CA ASN A 91 -11.61 -9.63 -8.62
C ASN A 91 -10.44 -8.87 -7.96
N LEU A 92 -10.32 -8.97 -6.63
CA LEU A 92 -9.21 -8.38 -5.86
C LEU A 92 -8.15 -9.41 -5.49
N ASP A 93 -8.33 -10.67 -5.91
CA ASP A 93 -7.27 -11.68 -5.92
C ASP A 93 -6.52 -11.62 -7.25
N PRO A 94 -5.23 -11.20 -7.26
CA PRO A 94 -4.43 -11.23 -8.47
C PRO A 94 -4.04 -12.66 -8.90
N GLY A 95 -4.33 -13.69 -8.09
CA GLY A 95 -3.94 -15.07 -8.34
C GLY A 95 -2.45 -15.32 -8.08
N SER A 96 -1.93 -16.41 -8.63
CA SER A 96 -0.51 -16.74 -8.53
C SER A 96 0.33 -15.72 -9.30
N ILE A 97 1.30 -15.11 -8.61
CA ILE A 97 2.24 -14.19 -9.24
C ILE A 97 3.26 -15.01 -10.06
N PRO A 98 3.42 -14.75 -11.37
CA PRO A 98 4.40 -15.43 -12.20
C PRO A 98 5.83 -15.15 -11.72
N GLU A 99 6.72 -16.13 -11.88
CA GLU A 99 8.13 -16.03 -11.42
C GLU A 99 8.85 -14.80 -11.99
N VAL A 100 8.66 -14.50 -13.28
CA VAL A 100 9.23 -13.31 -13.94
C VAL A 100 8.86 -11.98 -13.27
N ILE A 101 7.71 -11.92 -12.60
CA ILE A 101 7.27 -10.74 -11.83
C ILE A 101 7.71 -10.85 -10.36
N ALA A 102 7.67 -12.06 -9.79
CA ALA A 102 8.06 -12.31 -8.40
C ALA A 102 9.55 -12.05 -8.15
N GLU A 103 10.40 -12.26 -9.14
CA GLU A 103 11.86 -12.06 -9.06
C GLU A 103 12.30 -10.59 -9.14
N LEU A 104 11.38 -9.66 -9.43
CA LEU A 104 11.69 -8.25 -9.58
C LEU A 104 11.93 -7.60 -8.22
N SER A 105 13.02 -6.84 -8.12
CA SER A 105 13.27 -5.94 -7.00
C SER A 105 12.23 -4.81 -6.96
N GLN A 106 12.10 -4.16 -5.81
CA GLN A 106 11.17 -3.02 -5.68
C GLN A 106 11.50 -1.89 -6.67
N ALA A 107 12.78 -1.68 -7.00
CA ALA A 107 13.17 -0.68 -7.99
C ALA A 107 12.80 -1.11 -9.41
N GLU A 108 13.03 -2.38 -9.77
CA GLU A 108 12.62 -2.93 -11.06
C GLU A 108 11.10 -2.84 -11.25
N GLN A 109 10.32 -3.16 -10.21
CA GLN A 109 8.86 -2.99 -10.23
C GLN A 109 8.45 -1.53 -10.46
N ARG A 110 9.18 -0.55 -9.91
CA ARG A 110 8.91 0.88 -10.10
C ARG A 110 9.21 1.34 -11.53
N VAL A 111 10.28 0.84 -12.12
CA VAL A 111 10.67 1.14 -13.50
C VAL A 111 9.60 0.70 -14.50
N ILE A 112 8.93 -0.43 -14.25
CA ILE A 112 7.86 -0.96 -15.11
C ILE A 112 6.45 -0.53 -14.67
N SER A 113 6.31 0.27 -13.62
CA SER A 113 5.00 0.69 -13.12
C SER A 113 4.35 1.73 -14.03
N ARG A 114 3.11 1.45 -14.46
CA ARG A 114 2.30 2.43 -15.20
C ARG A 114 2.02 3.69 -14.38
N ILE A 115 1.69 3.54 -13.11
CA ILE A 115 1.30 4.63 -12.21
C ILE A 115 2.37 4.84 -11.14
N ILE A 116 2.72 6.10 -10.89
CA ILE A 116 3.55 6.50 -9.75
C ILE A 116 2.63 7.12 -8.69
N PRO A 117 2.36 6.43 -7.57
CA PRO A 117 1.53 6.99 -6.52
C PRO A 117 2.26 8.15 -5.83
N PHE A 118 1.65 9.34 -5.85
CA PHE A 118 2.13 10.49 -5.08
C PHE A 118 1.45 10.53 -3.72
N VAL A 119 2.23 10.38 -2.63
CA VAL A 119 1.71 10.44 -1.25
C VAL A 119 2.33 11.62 -0.52
N LYS A 120 1.50 12.58 -0.11
CA LYS A 120 1.92 13.71 0.72
C LYS A 120 1.78 13.34 2.19
N ILE A 121 2.91 13.14 2.87
CA ILE A 121 2.96 12.99 4.33
C ILE A 121 3.18 14.36 4.95
N ILE A 122 2.20 14.83 5.73
CA ILE A 122 2.30 16.12 6.44
C ILE A 122 2.58 15.82 7.91
N LYS A 123 3.74 16.28 8.40
CA LYS A 123 4.00 16.29 9.84
C LYS A 123 3.25 17.47 10.46
N LEU A 124 2.41 17.17 11.45
CA LEU A 124 1.70 18.19 12.21
C LEU A 124 2.66 18.79 13.25
N SER A 125 2.96 20.09 13.12
CA SER A 125 3.94 20.81 13.96
C SER A 125 3.34 21.42 15.23
N GLY A 126 2.16 20.97 15.67
CA GLY A 126 1.48 21.54 16.83
C GLY A 126 2.19 21.20 18.16
N ILE A 127 2.30 22.20 19.04
CA ILE A 127 2.71 22.01 20.44
C ILE A 127 1.77 20.97 21.08
N PHE A 128 2.33 20.00 21.81
CA PHE A 128 1.61 18.89 22.46
C PHE A 128 1.06 17.77 21.55
N GLY A 129 1.62 17.55 20.37
CA GLY A 129 1.30 16.36 19.56
C GLY A 129 -0.08 16.45 18.93
N GLN A 130 -0.31 17.48 18.14
CA GLN A 130 -1.53 17.65 17.36
C GLN A 130 -1.75 16.42 16.47
N ASN A 131 -2.85 15.69 16.69
CA ASN A 131 -3.15 14.44 15.98
C ASN A 131 -3.90 14.65 14.65
N CYS A 132 -4.57 15.79 14.48
CA CYS A 132 -5.35 16.12 13.28
C CYS A 132 -5.61 17.63 13.15
N PHE A 133 -5.98 18.06 11.94
CA PHE A 133 -6.63 19.35 11.70
C PHE A 133 -8.15 19.13 11.62
N ARG A 134 -8.92 20.06 12.20
CA ARG A 134 -10.36 20.12 12.03
C ARG A 134 -10.66 21.23 11.02
N GLY A 135 -11.18 20.86 9.86
CA GLY A 135 -11.51 21.78 8.77
C GLY A 135 -12.29 21.06 7.67
N GLN A 136 -12.73 21.80 6.66
CA GLN A 136 -13.33 21.21 5.47
C GLN A 136 -12.24 20.52 4.64
N ALA A 137 -12.45 19.25 4.32
CA ALA A 137 -11.64 18.52 3.37
C ALA A 137 -12.49 18.30 2.12
N VAL A 138 -12.11 18.94 1.01
CA VAL A 138 -12.73 18.68 -0.29
C VAL A 138 -11.85 17.67 -1.01
N LEU A 139 -12.37 16.45 -1.17
CA LEU A 139 -11.75 15.43 -2.00
C LEU A 139 -12.41 15.50 -3.37
N PHE A 140 -11.68 15.98 -4.37
CA PHE A 140 -12.11 15.85 -5.75
C PHE A 140 -11.83 14.41 -6.19
N ALA A 141 -12.84 13.72 -6.71
CA ALA A 141 -12.62 12.46 -7.39
C ALA A 141 -11.80 12.76 -8.64
N GLN A 142 -10.53 12.39 -8.63
CA GLN A 142 -9.71 12.40 -9.84
C GLN A 142 -9.98 11.11 -10.60
N ASP A 143 -10.26 11.23 -11.90
CA ASP A 143 -10.29 10.06 -12.74
C ASP A 143 -8.88 9.50 -12.87
N VAL A 144 -8.67 8.31 -12.33
CA VAL A 144 -7.37 7.63 -12.40
C VAL A 144 -7.00 7.36 -13.85
N PHE A 145 -8.00 7.16 -14.72
CA PHE A 145 -7.79 6.93 -16.14
C PHE A 145 -7.27 8.18 -16.85
N GLU A 146 -7.83 9.35 -16.59
CA GLU A 146 -7.32 10.64 -17.08
C GLU A 146 -5.85 10.84 -16.67
N VAL A 147 -5.51 10.53 -15.41
CA VAL A 147 -4.12 10.60 -14.94
C VAL A 147 -3.23 9.58 -15.66
N THR A 148 -3.71 8.36 -15.93
CA THR A 148 -2.95 7.35 -16.66
C THR A 148 -2.79 7.64 -18.14
N GLU A 149 -3.77 8.26 -18.80
CA GLU A 149 -3.70 8.68 -20.20
C GLU A 149 -2.67 9.78 -20.41
N ASN A 150 -2.49 10.65 -19.40
CA ASN A 150 -1.46 11.68 -19.39
C ASN A 150 -0.06 11.14 -19.03
N LEU A 151 0.05 9.93 -18.48
CA LEU A 151 1.35 9.31 -18.23
C LEU A 151 1.88 8.69 -19.53
N PRO A 152 3.20 8.75 -19.79
CA PRO A 152 3.75 8.13 -20.97
C PRO A 152 3.41 6.64 -20.95
N ASN A 153 2.72 6.17 -21.98
CA ASN A 153 2.47 4.75 -22.24
C ASN A 153 3.76 3.98 -22.57
N ILE A 154 4.88 4.70 -22.66
CA ILE A 154 6.20 4.18 -22.95
C ILE A 154 6.84 3.70 -21.65
N LEU A 155 7.21 2.41 -21.62
CA LEU A 155 7.96 1.76 -20.55
C LEU A 155 9.15 1.02 -21.17
N PRO A 156 10.23 0.72 -20.42
CA PRO A 156 10.48 1.06 -19.03
C PRO A 156 10.73 2.56 -18.81
N ARG A 157 10.49 3.06 -17.59
CA ARG A 157 10.88 4.42 -17.22
C ARG A 157 12.40 4.50 -17.08
N THR A 158 12.98 5.66 -17.32
CA THR A 158 14.33 5.94 -16.83
C THR A 158 14.33 5.87 -15.31
N THR A 159 15.43 5.43 -14.72
CA THR A 159 15.61 5.33 -13.26
C THR A 159 15.35 6.65 -12.53
N ASN A 160 15.77 7.78 -13.11
CA ASN A 160 15.48 9.13 -12.59
C ASN A 160 13.98 9.44 -12.54
N ASN A 161 13.18 8.86 -13.44
CA ASN A 161 11.73 9.10 -13.54
C ASN A 161 10.89 7.98 -12.93
N ALA A 162 11.51 6.95 -12.33
CA ALA A 162 10.79 5.82 -11.72
C ALA A 162 10.15 6.17 -10.35
N GLY A 163 10.34 7.40 -9.85
CA GLY A 163 9.77 7.86 -8.59
C GLY A 163 10.29 7.06 -7.38
N ILE A 164 11.52 6.58 -7.47
CA ILE A 164 12.18 5.86 -6.39
C ILE A 164 12.75 6.91 -5.43
N VAL A 165 12.24 6.94 -4.20
CA VAL A 165 12.73 7.81 -3.14
C VAL A 165 13.27 6.91 -2.03
N ILE A 166 14.59 6.93 -1.86
CA ILE A 166 15.26 6.24 -0.75
C ILE A 166 15.38 7.25 0.39
N THR A 167 14.61 7.08 1.46
CA THR A 167 14.71 7.93 2.64
C THR A 167 15.62 7.29 3.68
N GLU A 168 16.79 7.86 3.89
CA GLU A 168 17.63 7.56 5.05
C GLU A 168 17.71 8.78 5.97
N ARG A 169 17.51 8.56 7.27
CA ARG A 169 17.91 9.49 8.33
C ARG A 169 18.57 8.71 9.45
N LEU A 170 19.89 8.74 9.45
CA LEU A 170 20.70 8.71 10.65
C LEU A 170 21.73 9.82 10.49
N GLU A 171 21.70 10.79 11.40
CA GLU A 171 22.76 11.80 11.48
C GLU A 171 24.08 11.04 11.56
N ASN A 172 24.98 11.29 10.59
CA ASN A 172 26.34 10.71 10.45
C ASN A 172 26.51 9.42 9.64
N ILE A 173 25.51 8.98 8.85
CA ILE A 173 25.69 7.85 7.93
C ILE A 173 25.59 8.33 6.47
N ASN A 174 26.73 8.45 5.78
CA ASN A 174 26.80 8.64 4.33
C ASN A 174 26.62 7.29 3.60
N VAL A 175 25.55 6.55 3.90
CA VAL A 175 25.27 5.32 3.14
C VAL A 175 24.45 5.74 1.92
N THR A 176 25.11 5.73 0.78
CA THR A 176 24.42 5.89 -0.50
C THR A 176 23.96 4.49 -0.88
N GLN A 177 22.71 4.14 -0.60
CA GLN A 177 22.20 2.83 -1.03
C GLN A 177 22.06 2.85 -2.56
N GLN A 178 22.97 2.16 -3.23
CA GLN A 178 22.87 1.88 -4.65
C GLN A 178 21.82 0.79 -4.84
N VAL A 179 20.90 1.00 -5.77
CA VAL A 179 19.93 -0.03 -6.15
C VAL A 179 20.21 -0.43 -7.58
N LEU A 180 20.72 -1.65 -7.74
CA LEU A 180 20.99 -2.23 -9.05
C LEU A 180 19.65 -2.61 -9.71
N VAL A 181 19.49 -2.23 -10.97
CA VAL A 181 18.32 -2.58 -11.79
C VAL A 181 18.80 -3.46 -12.93
N CYS A 182 18.35 -4.71 -12.99
CA CYS A 182 18.73 -5.62 -14.07
C CYS A 182 17.86 -5.35 -15.30
N ARG A 183 18.48 -4.87 -16.36
CA ARG A 183 17.81 -4.63 -17.66
C ARG A 183 17.06 -5.87 -18.13
N GLN A 184 17.70 -7.05 -18.15
CA GLN A 184 17.08 -8.27 -18.67
C GLN A 184 15.77 -8.62 -17.93
N LYS A 185 15.76 -8.50 -16.60
CA LYS A 185 14.56 -8.78 -15.79
C LYS A 185 13.43 -7.81 -16.11
N VAL A 186 13.75 -6.51 -16.21
CA VAL A 186 12.78 -5.46 -16.56
C VAL A 186 12.09 -5.75 -17.88
N TYR A 187 12.85 -6.06 -18.93
CA TYR A 187 12.26 -6.33 -20.26
C TYR A 187 11.50 -7.64 -20.30
N ASN A 188 12.01 -8.72 -19.69
CA ASN A 188 11.30 -9.99 -19.58
C ASN A 188 9.92 -9.80 -18.91
N ALA A 189 9.88 -9.03 -17.82
CA ALA A 189 8.64 -8.70 -17.13
C ALA A 189 7.69 -7.86 -18.00
N LEU A 190 8.19 -6.86 -18.73
CA LEU A 190 7.37 -6.04 -19.62
C LEU A 190 6.75 -6.86 -20.76
N TYR A 191 7.53 -7.71 -21.42
CA TYR A 191 7.00 -8.60 -22.45
C TYR A 191 5.91 -9.52 -21.90
N TRP A 192 6.14 -10.09 -20.73
CA TRP A 192 5.15 -10.92 -20.07
C TRP A 192 3.88 -10.13 -19.73
N LEU A 193 4.01 -8.92 -19.19
CA LEU A 193 2.88 -8.06 -18.81
C LEU A 193 2.06 -7.64 -20.03
N VAL A 194 2.70 -7.21 -21.12
CA VAL A 194 1.98 -6.81 -22.35
C VAL A 194 1.21 -7.99 -22.94
N ALA A 195 1.79 -9.20 -22.90
CA ALA A 195 1.15 -10.40 -23.44
C ALA A 195 0.02 -10.96 -22.55
N ASN A 196 0.12 -10.83 -21.22
CA ASN A 196 -0.75 -11.56 -20.28
C ASN A 196 -1.62 -10.67 -19.39
N ASN A 197 -1.33 -9.37 -19.27
CA ASN A 197 -2.05 -8.46 -18.39
C ASN A 197 -2.83 -7.42 -19.21
N PRO A 198 -4.18 -7.45 -19.20
CA PRO A 198 -5.01 -6.47 -19.90
C PRO A 198 -4.73 -5.02 -19.51
N LEU A 199 -4.20 -4.77 -18.31
CA LEU A 199 -3.82 -3.45 -17.84
C LEU A 199 -2.52 -2.94 -18.48
N TYR A 200 -1.79 -3.75 -19.24
CA TYR A 200 -0.56 -3.36 -19.95
C TYR A 200 -0.74 -3.39 -21.48
N LYS A 201 -1.94 -3.64 -21.99
CA LYS A 201 -2.21 -3.79 -23.43
C LYS A 201 -1.80 -2.58 -24.28
N ASP A 202 -1.88 -1.38 -23.70
CA ASP A 202 -1.59 -0.10 -24.38
C ASP A 202 -0.15 0.38 -24.15
N VAL A 203 0.68 -0.42 -23.47
CA VAL A 203 2.08 -0.07 -23.17
C VAL A 203 2.95 -0.30 -24.39
N THR A 204 3.74 0.70 -24.76
CA THR A 204 4.79 0.59 -25.77
C THR A 204 6.13 0.35 -25.09
N ILE A 205 6.85 -0.70 -25.51
CA ILE A 205 8.16 -1.03 -24.93
C ILE A 205 9.26 -0.27 -25.69
N ASP A 206 9.89 0.71 -25.04
CA ASP A 206 11.06 1.40 -25.57
C ASP A 206 12.33 0.59 -25.29
N GLN A 207 13.00 0.16 -26.35
CA GLN A 207 14.23 -0.63 -26.29
C GLN A 207 15.47 0.23 -26.01
N ASN A 208 15.39 1.54 -26.17
CA ASN A 208 16.56 2.43 -26.16
C ASN A 208 16.75 3.14 -24.81
N VAL A 209 15.88 2.89 -23.84
CA VAL A 209 15.99 3.47 -22.51
C VAL A 209 17.31 3.02 -21.87
N ALA A 210 18.15 3.99 -21.53
CA ALA A 210 19.31 3.78 -20.69
C ALA A 210 18.83 3.45 -19.26
N ILE A 211 18.90 2.16 -18.91
CA ILE A 211 18.78 1.69 -17.54
C ILE A 211 20.22 1.49 -17.10
N ASN A 212 20.80 2.47 -16.40
CA ASN A 212 22.18 2.29 -15.95
C ASN A 212 22.13 1.33 -14.76
N GLU A 213 23.02 0.34 -14.77
CA GLU A 213 23.15 -0.61 -13.68
C GLU A 213 23.58 0.10 -12.37
N GLU A 214 24.10 1.33 -12.48
CA GLU A 214 24.66 2.13 -11.39
C GLU A 214 23.84 3.38 -11.02
N ASP A 215 22.56 3.46 -11.36
CA ASP A 215 21.81 4.70 -11.15
C ASP A 215 21.72 5.11 -9.65
N ILE A 216 22.44 6.18 -9.33
CA ILE A 216 22.52 6.80 -8.00
C ILE A 216 21.32 7.73 -7.83
N ILE A 217 20.39 7.36 -6.95
CA ILE A 217 19.35 8.29 -6.52
C ILE A 217 19.95 9.21 -5.46
N ARG A 218 20.41 10.38 -5.90
CA ARG A 218 20.83 11.45 -4.97
C ARG A 218 19.58 12.06 -4.38
N VAL A 219 19.39 11.92 -3.07
CA VAL A 219 18.42 12.74 -2.33
C VAL A 219 18.99 14.15 -2.28
N GLU A 220 18.63 14.99 -3.25
CA GLU A 220 18.93 16.41 -3.15
C GLU A 220 18.16 16.98 -1.96
N LYS A 221 18.86 17.75 -1.11
CA LYS A 221 18.22 18.55 -0.07
C LYS A 221 17.26 19.50 -0.78
N ALA A 222 15.96 19.21 -0.69
CA ALA A 222 14.95 20.15 -1.12
C ALA A 222 15.18 21.47 -0.39
N SER A 223 15.46 22.54 -1.15
CA SER A 223 15.41 23.91 -0.68
C SER A 223 14.09 24.09 0.03
N VAL A 224 14.13 24.46 1.31
CA VAL A 224 12.93 24.74 2.09
C VAL A 224 12.19 25.86 1.37
N PHE A 225 11.12 25.52 0.65
CA PHE A 225 10.16 26.52 0.19
C PHE A 225 9.57 27.15 1.45
N LYS A 226 10.03 28.35 1.77
CA LYS A 226 9.33 29.27 2.68
C LYS A 226 8.01 29.62 1.98
N LEU A 227 6.95 28.92 2.35
CA LEU A 227 5.60 29.39 2.09
C LEU A 227 5.41 30.67 2.92
N LEU A 228 5.19 31.78 2.22
CA LEU A 228 4.56 32.98 2.77
C LEU A 228 3.13 32.65 3.19
#